data_AF-A0A9D5K565-F1
#
_entry.id   AF-A0A9D5K565-F1
#
_cell.length_a   1.000
_cell.length_b   1.000
_cell.length_c   1.000
_cell.angle_alpha   90.00
_cell.angle_beta   90.00
_cell.angle_gamma   90.00
#
_symmetry.space_group_name_H-M   'P 1'
#
loop_
_entity.id
_entity.type
_entity.pdbx_description
1 polymer ?
#
loop_
_entity_poly.entity_id
_entity_poly.type
_entity_poly.pdbx_seq_one_letter_code
_entity_poly.pdbx_strand_id
1 'polypeptide(L)'
;MVTNNLPEEPSNVDTVTCEVSRISTATHKIITNVELENGRHTLAGTCISPDGKHAFVTEVLGRFHITTDKIEQGWIHSNEPAVIDLNARELKNTVILDDISRGAENPQKITCSADGQKLPVPFPVLTN
;
A
#
# COMPACT_ATOMS: atom_id res chain seq x y z
N MET A 1 -4.39 -3.16 -12.54
CA MET A 1 -4.76 -2.56 -11.23
C MET A 1 -4.58 -1.07 -11.36
N VAL A 2 -5.46 -0.29 -10.77
CA VAL A 2 -5.32 1.16 -10.63
C VAL A 2 -5.33 1.47 -9.14
N THR A 3 -4.35 2.25 -8.69
CA THR A 3 -4.21 2.66 -7.29
C THR A 3 -4.82 4.04 -7.09
N ASN A 4 -5.73 4.17 -6.14
CA ASN A 4 -6.34 5.46 -5.82
C ASN A 4 -5.49 6.11 -4.73
N ASN A 5 -4.62 7.03 -5.15
CA ASN A 5 -3.54 7.56 -4.32
C ASN A 5 -4.01 8.27 -3.04
N LEU A 6 -5.20 8.88 -3.09
CA LEU A 6 -5.79 9.60 -1.98
C LEU A 6 -7.07 8.90 -1.52
N PRO A 7 -7.41 9.03 -0.23
CA PRO A 7 -8.68 8.55 0.27
C PRO A 7 -9.86 9.16 -0.47
N GLU A 8 -10.92 8.36 -0.65
CA GLU A 8 -12.16 8.83 -1.25
C GLU A 8 -13.04 9.55 -0.20
N GLU A 9 -12.90 9.18 1.07
CA GLU A 9 -13.77 9.68 2.12
C GLU A 9 -13.47 11.14 2.51
N PRO A 10 -14.48 11.90 2.94
CA PRO A 10 -14.29 13.19 3.56
C PRO A 10 -13.38 13.12 4.81
N SER A 11 -12.56 14.14 5.05
CA SER A 11 -11.65 14.16 6.21
C SER A 11 -12.33 14.38 7.58
N ASN A 12 -13.66 14.28 7.67
CA ASN A 12 -14.44 14.49 8.90
C ASN A 12 -15.26 13.25 9.31
N VAL A 13 -14.95 12.08 8.75
CA VAL A 13 -15.52 10.79 9.16
C VAL A 13 -14.49 9.95 9.91
N ASP A 14 -14.97 8.91 10.60
CA ASP A 14 -14.11 8.05 11.44
C ASP A 14 -13.20 7.13 10.64
N THR A 15 -13.57 6.76 9.41
CA THR A 15 -12.75 5.90 8.54
C THR A 15 -12.39 6.65 7.27
N VAL A 16 -11.09 6.84 7.04
CA VAL A 16 -10.54 7.48 5.85
C VAL A 16 -9.42 6.58 5.33
N THR A 17 -9.60 6.05 4.12
CA THR A 17 -8.70 5.04 3.55
C THR A 17 -8.63 5.13 2.04
N CYS A 18 -7.60 4.53 1.47
CA CYS A 18 -7.48 4.36 0.03
C CYS A 18 -8.04 3.01 -0.44
N GLU A 19 -8.31 2.93 -1.73
CA GLU A 19 -8.73 1.70 -2.39
C GLU A 19 -7.90 1.41 -3.64
N VAL A 20 -7.95 0.15 -4.08
CA VAL A 20 -7.32 -0.33 -5.32
C VAL A 20 -8.40 -0.91 -6.23
N SER A 21 -8.54 -0.32 -7.41
CA SER A 21 -9.52 -0.76 -8.41
C SER A 21 -8.92 -1.82 -9.33
N ARG A 22 -9.63 -2.94 -9.46
CA ARG A 22 -9.38 -3.93 -10.51
C ARG A 22 -10.28 -3.62 -11.71
N ILE A 23 -9.68 -3.33 -12.86
CA ILE A 23 -10.39 -2.95 -14.09
C ILE A 23 -10.25 -4.06 -15.13
N SER A 24 -11.35 -4.38 -15.80
CA SER A 24 -11.37 -5.23 -16.99
C SER A 24 -10.96 -4.40 -18.21
N THR A 25 -9.86 -4.77 -18.85
CA THR A 25 -9.40 -4.11 -20.08
C THR A 25 -10.23 -4.48 -21.31
N ALA A 26 -10.97 -5.58 -21.29
CA ALA A 26 -11.84 -5.97 -22.39
C ALA A 26 -13.17 -5.19 -22.41
N THR A 27 -13.68 -4.85 -21.23
CA THR A 27 -15.00 -4.20 -21.09
C THR A 27 -14.93 -2.74 -20.63
N HIS A 28 -13.73 -2.26 -20.27
CA HIS A 28 -13.49 -0.94 -19.71
C HIS A 28 -14.34 -0.64 -18.46
N LYS A 29 -14.59 -1.67 -17.65
CA LYS A 29 -15.39 -1.58 -16.42
C LYS A 29 -14.57 -1.97 -15.20
N ILE A 30 -14.87 -1.33 -14.07
CA ILE A 30 -14.40 -1.75 -12.76
C ILE A 30 -15.01 -3.12 -12.45
N ILE A 31 -14.16 -4.09 -12.14
CA ILE A 31 -14.56 -5.43 -11.68
C ILE A 31 -14.89 -5.37 -10.19
N THR A 32 -14.03 -4.69 -9.43
CA THR A 32 -14.17 -4.49 -7.98
C THR A 32 -13.22 -3.39 -7.53
N ASN A 33 -13.58 -2.73 -6.45
CA ASN A 33 -12.65 -1.98 -5.62
C ASN A 33 -12.28 -2.85 -4.41
N VAL A 34 -11.03 -2.74 -3.97
CA VAL A 34 -10.54 -3.36 -2.74
C VAL A 34 -10.18 -2.22 -1.80
N GLU A 35 -11.01 -2.03 -0.79
CA GLU A 35 -10.76 -1.08 0.30
C GLU A 35 -9.60 -1.56 1.18
N LEU A 36 -8.75 -0.63 1.62
CA LEU A 36 -7.66 -0.92 2.55
C LEU A 36 -8.04 -0.50 3.97
N GLU A 37 -7.21 -0.85 4.95
CA GLU A 37 -7.45 -0.51 6.35
C GLU A 37 -7.50 1.01 6.59
N ASN A 38 -8.18 1.45 7.66
CA ASN A 38 -8.24 2.85 8.01
C ASN A 38 -6.84 3.47 8.17
N GLY A 39 -6.62 4.68 7.63
CA GLY A 39 -5.32 5.35 7.68
C GLY A 39 -4.40 5.12 6.49
N ARG A 40 -4.74 4.23 5.56
CA ARG A 40 -3.95 4.03 4.35
C ARG A 40 -4.04 5.24 3.42
N HIS A 41 -2.90 5.69 2.94
CA HIS A 41 -2.77 6.83 2.02
C HIS A 41 -1.48 6.76 1.21
N THR A 42 -1.33 7.64 0.23
CA THR A 42 -0.13 7.75 -0.63
C THR A 42 0.14 6.46 -1.41
N LEU A 43 -0.89 5.85 -2.00
CA LEU A 43 -0.71 4.68 -2.84
C LEU A 43 0.02 5.06 -4.14
N ALA A 44 1.18 4.45 -4.39
CA ALA A 44 2.03 4.82 -5.51
C ALA A 44 2.31 3.66 -6.47
N GLY A 45 3.32 2.85 -6.17
CA GLY A 45 3.78 1.79 -7.05
C GLY A 45 2.91 0.54 -6.94
N THR A 46 2.70 -0.15 -8.06
CA THR A 46 2.04 -1.46 -8.07
C THR A 46 2.73 -2.47 -8.98
N CYS A 47 2.80 -3.73 -8.56
CA CYS A 47 3.13 -4.87 -9.42
C CYS A 47 2.20 -6.06 -9.17
N ILE A 48 2.13 -6.98 -10.12
CA ILE A 48 1.40 -8.23 -10.00
C ILE A 48 2.42 -9.36 -9.99
N SER A 49 2.22 -10.36 -9.13
CA SER A 49 3.05 -11.56 -9.08
C SER A 49 3.07 -12.27 -10.45
N PRO A 50 4.17 -12.94 -10.84
CA PRO A 50 4.23 -13.64 -12.12
C PRO A 50 3.15 -14.72 -12.32
N ASP A 51 2.65 -15.30 -11.24
CA ASP A 51 1.55 -16.27 -11.27
C ASP A 51 0.15 -15.62 -11.33
N GLY A 52 0.07 -14.29 -11.30
CA GLY A 52 -1.17 -13.52 -11.42
C GLY A 52 -2.11 -13.60 -10.22
N LYS A 53 -1.66 -14.14 -9.08
CA LYS A 53 -2.51 -14.35 -7.90
C LYS A 53 -2.49 -13.20 -6.91
N HIS A 54 -1.41 -12.44 -6.84
CA HIS A 54 -1.24 -11.35 -5.89
C HIS A 54 -0.91 -10.05 -6.60
N ALA A 55 -1.46 -8.95 -6.11
CA ALA A 55 -0.98 -7.62 -6.44
C ALA A 55 -0.32 -7.02 -5.20
N PHE A 56 0.73 -6.26 -5.44
CA PHE A 56 1.46 -5.53 -4.42
C PHE A 56 1.31 -4.04 -4.70
N VAL A 57 1.06 -3.26 -3.65
CA VAL A 57 0.89 -1.81 -3.75
C VAL A 57 1.71 -1.16 -2.66
N THR A 58 2.53 -0.18 -3.00
CA THR A 58 3.22 0.62 -1.99
C THR A 58 2.27 1.66 -1.42
N GLU A 59 2.30 1.80 -0.10
CA GLU A 59 1.41 2.69 0.64
C GLU A 59 2.06 3.12 1.96
N VAL A 60 1.42 4.09 2.62
CA VAL A 60 1.75 4.54 3.96
C VAL A 60 0.52 4.39 4.85
N LEU A 61 0.70 3.87 6.06
CA LEU A 61 -0.32 3.87 7.10
C LEU A 61 -0.10 5.05 8.03
N GLY A 62 -1.11 5.91 8.18
CA GLY A 62 -1.14 6.94 9.18
C GLY A 62 -2.07 6.63 10.35
N ARG A 63 -1.59 6.80 11.58
CA ARG A 63 -2.33 6.50 12.81
C ARG A 63 -2.97 7.76 13.41
N PHE A 64 -3.82 8.42 12.65
CA PHE A 64 -4.40 9.72 13.04
C PHE A 64 -5.50 9.63 14.10
N HIS A 65 -6.09 8.46 14.34
CA HIS A 65 -7.09 8.25 15.41
C HIS A 65 -6.50 8.16 16.81
N ILE A 66 -5.18 7.99 16.91
CA ILE A 66 -4.49 7.85 18.18
C ILE A 66 -3.82 9.19 18.48
N THR A 67 -4.00 9.69 19.70
CA THR A 67 -3.28 10.90 20.13
C THR A 67 -1.79 10.63 20.10
N THR A 68 -1.05 11.44 19.34
CA THR A 68 0.40 11.32 19.24
C THR A 68 1.06 11.69 20.57
N ASP A 69 1.61 10.71 21.27
CA ASP A 69 2.43 10.90 22.48
C ASP A 69 3.93 10.68 22.20
N LYS A 70 4.25 9.94 21.12
CA LYS A 70 5.61 9.65 20.64
C LYS A 70 5.71 9.84 19.13
N ILE A 71 6.88 10.26 18.68
CA ILE A 71 7.18 10.44 17.25
C ILE A 71 7.90 9.20 16.69
N GLU A 72 8.69 8.50 17.51
CA GLU A 72 9.49 7.37 17.03
C GLU A 72 8.65 6.11 16.76
N GLN A 73 9.30 5.09 16.16
CA GLN A 73 8.76 3.73 16.03
C GLN A 73 7.43 3.64 15.26
N GLY A 74 7.20 4.55 14.31
CA GLY A 74 6.02 4.49 13.44
C GLY A 74 4.69 4.84 14.11
N TRP A 75 4.73 5.50 15.27
CA TRP A 75 3.51 5.94 15.98
C TRP A 75 2.70 6.98 15.20
N ILE A 76 3.34 7.71 14.30
CA ILE A 76 2.67 8.61 13.37
C ILE A 76 2.38 7.88 12.05
N HIS A 77 3.44 7.53 11.31
CA HIS A 77 3.35 6.85 10.01
C HIS A 77 4.24 5.61 9.94
N SER A 78 3.80 4.60 9.21
CA SER A 78 4.64 3.46 8.80
C SER A 78 4.51 3.17 7.30
N ASN A 79 5.59 2.69 6.70
CA ASN A 79 5.66 2.31 5.29
C ASN A 79 5.36 0.81 5.15
N GLU A 80 4.21 0.50 4.55
CA GLU A 80 3.64 -0.84 4.66
C GLU A 80 3.03 -1.35 3.35
N PRO A 81 3.80 -1.79 2.33
CA PRO A 81 3.21 -2.31 1.11
C PRO A 81 2.12 -3.37 1.36
N ALA A 82 0.98 -3.14 0.74
CA ALA A 82 -0.19 -4.00 0.80
C ALA A 82 -0.05 -5.19 -0.16
N VAL A 83 -0.51 -6.36 0.28
CA VAL A 83 -0.62 -7.58 -0.51
C VAL A 83 -2.10 -7.87 -0.72
N ILE A 84 -2.54 -7.79 -1.97
CA ILE A 84 -3.94 -8.02 -2.36
C ILE A 84 -4.05 -9.39 -3.04
N ASP A 85 -4.99 -10.22 -2.60
CA ASP A 85 -5.32 -11.46 -3.29
C ASP A 85 -6.27 -11.17 -4.46
N LEU A 86 -5.82 -11.45 -5.68
CA LEU A 86 -6.57 -11.15 -6.91
C LEU A 86 -7.73 -12.11 -7.15
N ASN A 87 -7.72 -13.30 -6.54
CA ASN A 87 -8.81 -14.27 -6.67
C ASN A 87 -9.91 -13.98 -5.65
N ALA A 88 -9.52 -13.82 -4.39
CA ALA A 88 -10.44 -13.49 -3.29
C ALA A 88 -10.93 -12.03 -3.35
N ARG A 89 -10.17 -11.14 -4.01
CA ARG A 89 -10.47 -9.71 -4.18
C ARG A 89 -10.48 -8.95 -2.85
N GLU A 90 -9.50 -9.24 -2.01
CA GLU A 90 -9.38 -8.68 -0.67
C GLU A 90 -7.93 -8.33 -0.33
N LEU A 91 -7.76 -7.41 0.62
CA LEU A 91 -6.48 -7.18 1.27
C LEU A 91 -6.13 -8.45 2.07
N LYS A 92 -5.02 -9.08 1.70
CA LYS A 92 -4.57 -10.33 2.32
C LYS A 92 -3.66 -10.07 3.52
N ASN A 93 -2.74 -9.12 3.40
CA ASN A 93 -1.81 -8.72 4.46
C ASN A 93 -1.08 -7.42 4.07
N THR A 94 -0.34 -6.84 5.01
CA THR A 94 0.66 -5.79 4.74
C THR A 94 2.06 -6.24 5.17
N VAL A 95 3.08 -5.61 4.60
CA VAL A 95 4.49 -5.88 4.92
C VAL A 95 5.14 -4.60 5.39
N ILE A 96 5.63 -4.53 6.62
CA ILE A 96 6.33 -3.36 7.15
C ILE A 96 7.74 -3.29 6.55
N LEU A 97 8.11 -2.15 5.97
CA LEU A 97 9.48 -1.89 5.48
C LEU A 97 10.37 -1.19 6.51
N ASP A 98 9.76 -0.53 7.49
CA ASP A 98 10.47 0.20 8.53
C ASP A 98 11.15 -0.76 9.53
N ASP A 99 12.32 -0.36 10.00
CA ASP A 99 12.97 -0.90 11.19
C ASP A 99 12.64 0.01 12.40
N ILE A 100 12.70 -0.53 13.61
CA ILE A 100 12.47 0.20 14.86
C ILE A 100 13.30 1.50 14.98
N SER A 101 14.47 1.53 14.34
CA SER A 101 15.45 2.62 14.37
C SER A 101 15.63 3.32 13.03
N ARG A 102 15.02 2.83 11.95
CA ARG A 102 15.20 3.35 10.58
C ARG A 102 13.90 3.24 9.79
N GLY A 103 13.32 4.38 9.42
CA GLY A 103 12.22 4.39 8.46
C GLY A 103 12.72 4.09 7.05
N ALA A 104 11.95 3.31 6.30
CA ALA A 104 12.01 3.36 4.85
C ALA A 104 11.49 4.74 4.39
N GLU A 105 12.01 5.25 3.29
CA GLU A 105 11.41 6.45 2.69
C GLU A 105 10.11 6.07 1.98
N ASN A 106 9.12 6.98 1.98
CA ASN A 106 7.79 6.82 1.37
C ASN A 106 7.86 6.05 0.03
N PRO A 107 7.51 4.75 0.02
CA PRO A 107 7.86 3.88 -1.09
C PRO A 107 7.05 4.24 -2.34
N GLN A 108 7.75 4.60 -3.42
CA GLN A 108 7.12 5.04 -4.67
C GLN A 108 7.00 3.92 -5.71
N LYS A 109 7.91 2.95 -5.69
CA LYS A 109 7.99 1.91 -6.71
C LYS A 109 8.09 0.55 -6.07
N ILE A 110 7.50 -0.44 -6.72
CA ILE A 110 7.62 -1.86 -6.36
C ILE A 110 7.65 -2.68 -7.63
N THR A 111 8.46 -3.73 -7.63
CA THR A 111 8.51 -4.68 -8.74
C THR A 111 8.56 -6.10 -8.22
N CYS A 112 8.22 -7.03 -9.08
CA CYS A 112 8.13 -8.44 -8.78
C CYS A 112 9.24 -9.12 -9.59
N SER A 113 10.11 -9.92 -8.96
CA SER A 113 11.14 -10.67 -9.70
C SER A 113 10.50 -11.69 -10.63
N ALA A 114 11.19 -12.06 -11.71
CA ALA A 114 10.65 -12.98 -12.72
C ALA A 114 10.31 -14.37 -12.16
N ASP A 115 11.05 -14.82 -11.14
CA ASP A 115 10.80 -16.06 -10.41
C ASP A 115 9.72 -15.92 -9.30
N GLY A 116 9.21 -14.71 -9.07
CA GLY A 116 8.20 -14.41 -8.04
C GLY A 116 8.72 -14.48 -6.60
N GLN A 117 10.02 -14.67 -6.38
CA GLN A 117 10.58 -14.89 -5.04
C GLN A 117 10.97 -13.61 -4.31
N LYS A 118 11.10 -12.50 -5.03
CA LYS A 118 11.57 -11.21 -4.48
C LYS A 118 10.65 -10.08 -4.91
N LEU A 119 10.53 -9.10 -4.03
CA LEU A 119 9.74 -7.90 -4.24
C LEU A 119 10.62 -6.66 -4.03
N PRO A 120 11.47 -6.27 -5.01
CA PRO A 120 12.33 -5.10 -4.83
C PRO A 120 11.51 -3.81 -4.70
N VAL A 121 11.77 -3.08 -3.62
CA VAL A 121 11.25 -1.74 -3.34
C VAL A 121 12.44 -0.80 -3.25
N PRO A 122 12.74 0.02 -4.28
CA PRO A 122 13.83 0.98 -4.19
C PRO A 122 13.42 2.16 -3.30
N PHE A 123 14.29 2.50 -2.37
CA PHE A 123 14.28 3.76 -1.64
C PHE A 123 15.62 4.46 -1.84
N PRO A 124 15.67 5.80 -1.97
CA PRO A 124 16.91 6.55 -1.97
C PRO A 124 17.74 6.16 -0.74
N VAL A 125 19.01 5.85 -0.95
CA VAL A 125 19.96 5.77 0.16
C VAL A 125 20.39 7.21 0.41
N LEU A 126 19.98 7.78 1.55
CA LEU A 126 20.60 9.00 2.06
C LEU A 126 22.05 8.65 2.39
N THR A 127 22.96 8.94 1.45
CA THR A 127 24.39 8.92 1.72
C THR A 127 24.72 10.11 2.60
N ASN A 128 25.21 9.83 3.82
CA ASN A 128 25.82 10.84 4.69
C ASN A 128 27.05 11.48 4.02
#